data_AF-A0A1G1MIP9-F1
#
_entry.id   AF-A0A1G1MIP9-F1
#
_cell.length_a   1.000
_cell.length_b   1.000
_cell.length_c   1.000
_cell.angle_alpha   90.00
_cell.angle_beta   90.00
_cell.angle_gamma   90.00
#
_symmetry.space_group_name_H-M   'P 1'
#
loop_
_entity.id
_entity.type
_entity.pdbx_description
1 polymer ?
#
loop_
_entity_poly.entity_id
_entity_poly.type
_entity_poly.pdbx_seq_one_letter_code
_entity_poly.pdbx_strand_id
1 'polypeptide(L)'
;MKKQFILIAVTVLIMATFMIAFSQETKTIKGEVIDVSCYVTAGEKGEGHKACALACLEAGEPAGILEEATGKVYVVITEDHTTNPSKKMIPYVARIVEATGTVYEKAGIAAIDVKEIKEVEMGMQKEMMPEKRAVSSEKQGMRSY
;
A
#
# COMPACT_ATOMS: atom_id res chain seq x y z
N MET A 1 13.22 43.26 30.81
CA MET A 1 13.65 41.87 31.06
C MET A 1 12.53 40.85 30.76
N LYS A 2 11.35 40.92 31.40
CA LYS A 2 10.23 39.96 31.18
C LYS A 2 9.77 39.81 29.71
N LYS A 3 9.71 40.90 28.94
CA LYS A 3 9.35 40.87 27.51
C LYS A 3 10.39 40.17 26.60
N GLN A 4 11.67 40.20 26.98
CA GLN A 4 12.73 39.53 26.23
C GLN A 4 12.75 38.02 26.49
N PHE A 5 12.40 37.58 27.70
CA PHE A 5 12.19 36.16 28.01
C PHE A 5 11.00 35.57 27.23
N ILE A 6 9.91 36.34 27.06
CA ILE A 6 8.75 35.89 26.28
C ILE A 6 9.11 35.74 24.80
N LEU A 7 9.87 36.68 24.23
CA LEU A 7 10.30 36.60 22.83
C LEU A 7 11.22 35.41 22.57
N ILE A 8 12.16 35.12 23.47
CA ILE A 8 13.07 33.97 23.37
C ILE A 8 12.29 32.64 23.50
N ALA A 9 11.30 32.56 24.39
CA ALA A 9 10.49 31.37 24.54
C ALA A 9 9.63 31.08 23.29
N VAL A 10 9.09 32.12 22.66
CA VAL A 10 8.30 31.98 21.42
C VAL A 10 9.18 31.57 20.24
N THR A 11 10.39 32.12 20.11
CA THR A 11 11.30 31.71 19.02
C THR A 11 11.83 30.30 19.20
N VAL A 12 12.14 29.87 20.43
CA VAL A 12 12.55 28.48 20.72
C VAL A 12 11.41 27.50 20.43
N LEU A 13 10.16 27.88 20.74
CA LEU A 13 8.99 27.05 20.42
C LEU A 13 8.77 26.91 18.90
N ILE A 14 8.93 28.00 18.13
CA ILE A 14 8.84 27.97 16.67
C ILE A 14 9.97 27.13 16.06
N MET A 15 11.20 27.24 16.59
CA MET A 15 12.34 26.43 16.14
C MET A 15 12.15 24.93 16.43
N ALA A 16 11.56 24.58 17.58
CA ALA A 16 11.29 23.19 17.94
C ALA A 16 10.26 22.53 17.01
N THR A 17 9.27 23.29 16.51
CA THR A 17 8.31 22.77 15.52
C THR A 17 8.92 22.54 14.13
N PHE A 18 9.99 23.26 13.77
CA PHE A 18 10.65 23.14 12.48
C PHE A 18 11.58 21.91 12.38
N MET A 19 12.10 21.40 13.50
CA MET A 19 13.01 20.24 13.53
C MET A 19 12.34 18.87 13.35
N ILE A 20 11.00 18.79 13.39
CA ILE A 20 10.27 17.52 13.27
C ILE A 20 10.17 17.04 11.80
N ALA A 21 10.56 17.87 10.83
CA ALA A 21 10.20 17.67 9.42
C ALA A 21 11.13 16.76 8.58
N PHE A 22 12.23 16.21 9.11
CA PHE A 22 13.21 15.46 8.28
C PHE A 22 13.83 14.24 8.97
N SER A 23 13.06 13.45 9.72
CA SER A 23 13.52 12.11 10.11
C SER A 23 13.18 11.11 8.99
N GLN A 24 14.22 10.61 8.32
CA GLN A 24 14.14 9.54 7.32
C GLN A 24 13.88 8.23 8.07
N GLU A 25 12.60 7.84 8.19
CA GLU A 25 12.17 6.74 9.05
C GLU A 25 12.10 5.43 8.26
N THR A 26 12.73 4.38 8.77
CA THR A 26 12.54 3.01 8.27
C THR A 26 11.19 2.51 8.77
N LYS A 27 10.30 2.09 7.86
CA LYS A 27 8.97 1.56 8.17
C LYS A 27 8.72 0.24 7.45
N THR A 28 7.87 -0.58 8.04
CA THR A 28 7.26 -1.74 7.40
C THR A 28 5.84 -1.38 7.01
N ILE A 29 5.53 -1.49 5.72
CA ILE A 29 4.22 -1.17 5.14
C ILE A 29 3.60 -2.47 4.69
N LYS A 30 2.38 -2.74 5.15
CA LYS A 30 1.56 -3.86 4.69
C LYS A 30 0.58 -3.37 3.62
N GLY A 31 0.67 -3.92 2.42
CA GLY A 31 -0.11 -3.41 1.29
C GLY A 31 -0.03 -4.27 0.05
N GLU A 32 -0.86 -3.93 -0.94
CA GLU A 32 -0.86 -4.56 -2.24
C GLU A 32 0.15 -3.89 -3.18
N VAL A 33 0.94 -4.69 -3.90
CA VAL A 33 1.80 -4.16 -4.98
C VAL A 33 0.96 -3.88 -6.23
N ILE A 34 0.96 -2.62 -6.66
CA ILE A 34 0.13 -2.11 -7.76
C ILE A 34 0.99 -1.42 -8.84
N ASP A 35 0.40 -1.23 -10.01
CA ASP A 35 0.83 -0.20 -10.96
C ASP A 35 0.21 1.15 -10.55
N VAL A 36 1.05 2.18 -10.37
CA VAL A 36 0.57 3.49 -9.86
C VAL A 36 -0.34 4.18 -10.87
N SER A 37 -0.04 4.08 -12.16
CA SER A 37 -0.79 4.78 -13.22
C SER A 37 -2.20 4.21 -13.33
N CYS A 38 -2.33 2.89 -13.44
CA CYS A 38 -3.60 2.18 -13.51
C CYS A 38 -4.43 2.40 -12.25
N TYR A 39 -3.82 2.35 -11.07
CA TYR A 39 -4.55 2.58 -9.82
C TYR A 39 -5.05 4.02 -9.69
N VAL A 40 -4.21 5.02 -9.98
CA VAL A 40 -4.59 6.43 -9.81
C VAL A 40 -5.62 6.88 -10.85
N THR A 41 -5.52 6.40 -12.08
CA THR A 41 -6.40 6.83 -13.18
C THR A 41 -7.72 6.07 -13.24
N ALA A 42 -7.73 4.79 -12.86
CA ALA A 42 -8.89 3.91 -13.02
C ALA A 42 -9.26 3.11 -11.76
N GLY A 43 -8.47 3.19 -10.68
CA GLY A 43 -8.71 2.42 -9.45
C GLY A 43 -8.39 0.93 -9.57
N GLU A 44 -7.76 0.53 -10.68
CA GLU A 44 -7.49 -0.85 -11.04
C GLU A 44 -6.40 -1.47 -10.14
N LYS A 45 -6.68 -2.67 -9.62
CA LYS A 45 -5.77 -3.46 -8.76
C LYS A 45 -6.26 -4.91 -8.62
N GLY A 46 -5.51 -5.74 -7.91
CA GLY A 46 -5.85 -7.12 -7.59
C GLY A 46 -5.57 -8.10 -8.72
N GLU A 47 -5.89 -9.38 -8.47
CA GLU A 47 -5.55 -10.48 -9.39
C GLU A 47 -6.17 -10.30 -10.79
N GLY A 48 -7.35 -9.65 -10.87
CA GLY A 48 -8.00 -9.32 -12.15
C GLY A 48 -7.22 -8.32 -13.02
N HIS A 49 -6.36 -7.49 -12.41
CA HIS A 49 -5.56 -6.48 -13.11
C HIS A 49 -4.06 -6.83 -13.21
N LYS A 50 -3.66 -7.97 -12.65
CA LYS A 50 -2.25 -8.37 -12.54
C LYS A 50 -1.50 -8.41 -13.87
N ALA A 51 -2.11 -8.94 -14.94
CA ALA A 51 -1.47 -9.03 -16.24
C ALA A 51 -1.18 -7.65 -16.85
N CYS A 52 -2.10 -6.70 -16.66
CA CYS A 52 -1.92 -5.31 -17.11
C CYS A 52 -0.82 -4.63 -16.29
N ALA A 53 -0.88 -4.74 -14.96
CA ALA A 53 0.14 -4.18 -14.08
C ALA A 53 1.53 -4.74 -14.37
N LEU A 54 1.68 -6.05 -14.61
CA LEU A 54 2.95 -6.65 -15.00
C LEU A 54 3.52 -6.03 -16.28
N ALA A 55 2.69 -5.89 -17.32
CA ALA A 55 3.13 -5.29 -18.58
C ALA A 55 3.58 -3.83 -18.40
N CYS A 56 2.87 -3.04 -17.59
CA CYS A 56 3.26 -1.66 -17.28
C CYS A 56 4.60 -1.59 -16.53
N LEU A 57 4.77 -2.41 -15.48
CA LEU A 57 6.00 -2.43 -14.69
C LEU A 57 7.21 -2.91 -15.49
N GLU A 58 7.01 -3.88 -16.40
CA GLU A 58 8.05 -4.32 -17.35
C GLU A 58 8.44 -3.24 -18.36
N ALA A 59 7.47 -2.39 -18.76
CA ALA A 59 7.70 -1.22 -19.60
C ALA A 59 8.38 -0.05 -18.85
N GLY A 60 8.46 -0.12 -17.52
CA GLY A 60 9.17 0.84 -16.69
C GLY A 60 8.27 1.81 -15.93
N GLU A 61 6.95 1.58 -15.89
CA GLU A 61 6.05 2.34 -15.03
C GLU A 61 6.39 2.15 -13.54
N PRO A 62 6.09 3.16 -12.69
CA PRO A 62 6.35 3.08 -11.28
C PRO A 62 5.41 2.08 -10.60
N ALA A 63 6.00 1.12 -9.90
CA ALA A 63 5.29 0.29 -8.95
C ALA A 63 4.91 1.12 -7.71
N GLY A 64 3.83 0.72 -7.05
CA GLY A 64 3.39 1.30 -5.78
C GLY A 64 3.00 0.22 -4.79
N ILE A 65 2.94 0.61 -3.52
CA ILE A 65 2.36 -0.20 -2.45
C ILE A 65 1.12 0.52 -1.94
N LEU A 66 -0.05 -0.06 -2.16
CA LEU A 66 -1.32 0.41 -1.61
C LEU A 66 -1.49 -0.14 -0.20
N GLU A 67 -1.26 0.69 0.80
CA GLU A 67 -1.35 0.31 2.22
C GLU A 67 -2.79 -0.09 2.60
N GLU A 68 -2.97 -1.26 3.20
CA GLU A 68 -4.29 -1.78 3.55
C GLU A 68 -4.99 -0.92 4.62
N ALA A 69 -4.23 -0.43 5.60
CA ALA A 69 -4.77 0.26 6.77
C ALA A 69 -5.29 1.67 6.45
N THR A 70 -4.63 2.38 5.54
CA THR A 70 -4.90 3.80 5.28
C THR A 70 -5.37 4.08 3.87
N GLY A 71 -5.17 3.14 2.93
CA GLY A 71 -5.35 3.38 1.49
C GLY A 71 -4.31 4.32 0.88
N LYS A 72 -3.25 4.70 1.62
CA LYS A 72 -2.14 5.51 1.10
C LYS A 72 -1.34 4.70 0.08
N VAL A 73 -1.02 5.34 -1.05
CA VAL A 73 -0.09 4.78 -2.04
C VAL A 73 1.31 5.27 -1.72
N TYR A 74 2.24 4.33 -1.54
CA TYR A 74 3.67 4.60 -1.47
C TYR A 74 4.30 4.25 -2.81
N VAL A 75 4.81 5.27 -3.52
CA VAL A 75 5.52 5.05 -4.78
C VAL A 75 6.86 4.38 -4.48
N VAL A 76 7.16 3.28 -5.17
CA VAL A 76 8.42 2.57 -4.99
C VAL A 76 9.52 3.33 -5.71
N ILE A 77 10.54 3.75 -4.96
CA ILE A 77 11.69 4.51 -5.46
C ILE A 77 12.99 3.82 -5.07
N THR A 78 14.12 4.41 -5.46
CA THR A 78 15.44 4.03 -4.95
C THR A 78 16.34 5.25 -4.90
N GLU A 79 17.23 5.28 -3.91
CA GLU A 79 18.36 6.23 -3.87
C GLU A 79 19.38 5.93 -4.99
N ASP A 80 19.42 4.69 -5.51
CA ASP A 80 20.28 4.32 -6.64
C ASP A 80 19.58 4.65 -7.97
N HIS A 81 19.81 5.89 -8.43
CA HIS A 81 19.27 6.43 -9.67
C HIS A 81 19.77 5.73 -10.97
N THR A 82 20.54 4.65 -10.86
CA THR A 82 20.98 3.83 -12.00
C THR A 82 20.11 2.59 -12.22
N THR A 83 19.19 2.30 -11.30
CA THR A 83 18.33 1.11 -11.34
C THR A 83 16.85 1.47 -11.46
N ASN A 84 16.05 0.55 -12.02
CA ASN A 84 14.59 0.65 -11.98
C ASN A 84 14.08 -0.11 -10.74
N PRO A 85 13.54 0.59 -9.73
CA PRO A 85 13.08 -0.05 -8.50
C PRO A 85 11.80 -0.89 -8.69
N SER A 86 10.96 -0.59 -9.70
CA SER A 86 9.76 -1.36 -10.04
C SER A 86 10.08 -2.81 -10.43
N LYS A 87 11.25 -3.07 -11.02
CA LYS A 87 11.64 -4.44 -11.42
C LYS A 87 11.69 -5.41 -10.24
N LYS A 88 12.05 -4.93 -9.05
CA LYS A 88 12.09 -5.76 -7.83
C LYS A 88 10.69 -6.14 -7.36
N MET A 89 9.66 -5.42 -7.81
CA MET A 89 8.28 -5.60 -7.39
C MET A 89 7.50 -6.57 -8.29
N ILE A 90 8.01 -6.88 -9.49
CA ILE A 90 7.38 -7.77 -10.48
C ILE A 90 6.89 -9.11 -9.87
N PRO A 91 7.67 -9.83 -9.04
CA PRO A 91 7.23 -11.10 -8.45
C PRO A 91 6.01 -10.96 -7.51
N TYR A 92 5.75 -9.75 -7.02
CA TYR A 92 4.78 -9.45 -5.98
C TYR A 92 3.54 -8.72 -6.49
N VAL A 93 3.45 -8.41 -7.79
CA VAL A 93 2.32 -7.68 -8.37
C VAL A 93 0.99 -8.35 -8.05
N ALA A 94 0.03 -7.54 -7.60
CA ALA A 94 -1.29 -7.95 -7.11
C ALA A 94 -1.25 -8.87 -5.87
N ARG A 95 -0.11 -9.01 -5.20
CA ARG A 95 0.04 -9.72 -3.92
C ARG A 95 0.08 -8.72 -2.77
N ILE A 96 -0.36 -9.19 -1.60
CA ILE A 96 -0.14 -8.47 -0.35
C ILE A 96 1.27 -8.76 0.14
N VAL A 97 1.99 -7.71 0.50
CA VAL A 97 3.35 -7.77 1.00
C VAL A 97 3.50 -7.01 2.30
N GLU A 98 4.51 -7.39 3.08
CA GLU A 98 5.15 -6.55 4.07
C GLU A 98 6.47 -6.05 3.47
N ALA A 99 6.49 -4.76 3.11
CA ALA A 99 7.66 -4.11 2.56
C ALA A 99 8.32 -3.21 3.62
N THR A 100 9.56 -3.52 3.96
CA THR A 100 10.36 -2.74 4.89
C THR A 100 11.35 -1.89 4.11
N GLY A 101 11.38 -0.60 4.41
CA GLY A 101 12.25 0.31 3.70
C GLY A 101 12.25 1.71 4.28
N THR A 102 13.02 2.58 3.65
CA THR A 102 13.12 3.97 4.03
C THR A 102 11.98 4.74 3.40
N VAL A 103 11.17 5.42 4.21
CA VAL A 103 10.01 6.20 3.74
C VAL A 103 10.38 7.67 3.59
N TYR A 104 9.87 8.27 2.52
CA TYR A 104 10.01 9.67 2.20
C TYR A 104 8.64 10.30 2.04
N GLU A 105 8.48 11.50 2.58
CA GLU A 105 7.34 12.35 2.27
C GLU A 105 7.86 13.69 1.79
N LYS A 106 7.55 14.05 0.54
CA LYS A 106 7.96 15.33 -0.04
C LYS A 106 6.91 15.81 -1.03
N ALA A 107 6.50 17.08 -0.88
CA ALA A 107 5.49 17.71 -1.75
C ALA A 107 4.19 16.89 -1.87
N GLY A 108 3.76 16.23 -0.80
CA GLY A 108 2.55 15.40 -0.77
C GLY A 108 2.71 14.00 -1.38
N ILE A 109 3.90 13.66 -1.88
CA ILE A 109 4.21 12.32 -2.39
C ILE A 109 4.76 11.48 -1.24
N ALA A 110 4.13 10.33 -0.99
CA ALA A 110 4.68 9.28 -0.15
C ALA A 110 5.46 8.30 -1.04
N ALA A 111 6.70 8.02 -0.68
CA ALA A 111 7.58 7.12 -1.41
C ALA A 111 8.33 6.20 -0.46
N ILE A 112 8.73 5.02 -0.96
CA ILE A 112 9.49 4.04 -0.19
C ILE A 112 10.65 3.49 -1.03
N ASP A 113 11.86 3.51 -0.46
CA ASP A 113 12.99 2.73 -0.97
C ASP A 113 13.01 1.38 -0.24
N VAL A 114 12.46 0.36 -0.91
CA VAL A 114 12.24 -0.98 -0.35
C VAL A 114 13.58 -1.71 -0.20
N LYS A 115 13.91 -2.07 1.05
CA LYS A 115 15.12 -2.83 1.39
C LYS A 115 14.84 -4.32 1.57
N GLU A 116 13.65 -4.65 2.07
CA GLU A 116 13.18 -6.02 2.26
C GLU A 116 11.70 -6.10 1.90
N ILE A 117 11.30 -7.20 1.27
CA ILE A 117 9.90 -7.45 0.91
C ILE A 117 9.58 -8.92 1.13
N LYS A 118 8.44 -9.17 1.75
CA LYS A 118 7.91 -10.51 2.00
C LYS A 118 6.47 -10.55 1.54
N GLU A 119 6.11 -11.57 0.79
CA GLU A 119 4.71 -11.85 0.51
C GLU A 119 4.03 -12.30 1.80
N VAL A 120 2.88 -11.71 2.11
CA VAL A 120 2.01 -12.18 3.17
C VAL A 120 1.05 -13.17 2.52
N GLU A 121 1.22 -14.46 2.80
CA GLU A 121 0.19 -15.43 2.46
C GLU A 121 -1.10 -15.01 3.16
N MET A 122 -2.10 -14.61 2.39
CA MET A 122 -3.46 -14.45 2.91
C MET A 122 -3.90 -15.81 3.43
N GLY A 123 -3.80 -15.98 4.75
CA GLY A 123 -4.55 -17.00 5.46
C GLY A 123 -6.00 -16.91 4.97
N MET A 124 -6.47 -18.01 4.38
CA MET A 124 -7.81 -18.18 3.85
C MET A 124 -8.83 -17.40 4.67
N GLN A 125 -9.55 -16.47 4.02
CA GLN A 125 -10.78 -15.89 4.54
C GLN A 125 -11.81 -17.03 4.69
N LYS A 126 -11.71 -17.83 5.77
CA LYS A 126 -12.64 -18.92 6.07
C LYS A 126 -13.89 -18.44 6.81
N GLU A 127 -14.04 -17.12 6.98
CA GLU A 127 -15.21 -16.52 7.60
C GLU A 127 -15.77 -15.41 6.71
N MET A 128 -16.39 -15.77 5.59
CA MET A 128 -17.50 -15.03 4.98
C MET A 128 -17.93 -15.72 3.67
N MET A 129 -18.41 -16.95 3.79
CA MET A 129 -19.48 -17.43 2.92
C MET A 129 -20.51 -18.07 3.86
N PRO A 130 -21.75 -17.55 3.97
CA PRO A 130 -22.78 -18.29 4.65
C PRO A 130 -22.90 -19.63 3.92
N GLU A 131 -22.73 -20.69 4.70
CA GLU A 131 -23.03 -22.07 4.35
C GLU A 131 -24.29 -22.07 3.49
N LYS A 132 -24.15 -22.48 2.23
CA LYS A 132 -25.30 -22.70 1.35
C LYS A 132 -26.15 -23.73 2.06
N ARG A 133 -27.18 -23.22 2.75
CA ARG A 133 -28.24 -23.99 3.37
C ARG A 133 -28.73 -24.96 2.31
N ALA A 134 -28.44 -26.24 2.50
CA ALA A 134 -29.00 -27.30 1.71
C ALA A 134 -30.52 -27.14 1.80
N VAL A 135 -31.15 -26.70 0.71
CA VAL A 135 -32.60 -26.87 0.54
C VAL A 135 -32.77 -28.36 0.28
N SER A 136 -33.11 -29.07 1.35
CA SER A 136 -33.49 -30.46 1.30
C SER A 136 -34.73 -30.60 0.43
N SER A 137 -34.72 -31.66 -0.37
CA SER A 137 -35.85 -32.24 -1.07
C SER A 137 -37.11 -32.25 -0.21
N GLU A 138 -38.09 -31.43 -0.56
CA GLU A 138 -39.46 -31.63 -0.08
C GLU A 138 -40.22 -32.39 -1.16
N LYS A 139 -40.55 -33.63 -0.80
CA LYS A 139 -41.45 -34.52 -1.51
C LYS A 139 -42.75 -33.78 -1.82
N GLN A 140 -43.12 -33.70 -3.10
CA GLN A 140 -44.52 -33.58 -3.46
C GLN A 140 -44.93 -34.83 -4.22
N GLY A 141 -45.44 -35.78 -3.44
CA GLY A 141 -46.17 -36.91 -3.97
C GLY A 141 -47.44 -36.43 -4.68
N MET A 142 -47.70 -37.06 -5.82
CA MET A 142 -48.95 -37.78 -6.07
C MET A 142 -50.24 -37.04 -5.71
N ARG A 143 -50.92 -36.52 -6.73
CA ARG A 143 -52.38 -36.49 -6.74
C ARG A 143 -52.88 -36.88 -8.13
N SER A 144 -53.36 -38.11 -8.20
CA SER A 144 -54.39 -38.60 -9.11
C SER A 144 -55.47 -37.54 -9.37
N TYR A 145 -55.79 -37.30 -10.64
CA TYR A 145 -57.12 -37.43 -11.26
C TYR A 145 -56.93 -37.41 -12.78
#